data_AF-A0A2V6C6I5-F1
#
_entry.id   AF-A0A2V6C6I5-F1
#
_cell.length_a   1.000
_cell.length_b   1.000
_cell.length_c   1.000
_cell.angle_alpha   90.00
_cell.angle_beta   90.00
_cell.angle_gamma   90.00
#
_symmetry.space_group_name_H-M   'P 1'
#
loop_
_entity.id
_entity.type
_entity.pdbx_description
1 polymer ?
#
loop_
_entity_poly.entity_id
_entity_poly.type
_entity_poly.pdbx_seq_one_letter_code
_entity_poly.pdbx_strand_id
1 'polypeptide(L)'
;LRQVLYAENSPAHPPSGEIHRLFDVPTSQKLRALQRKLEELDATHPGAPPKAMVLEDNSSPYSPHVFVRGNPNNPGPEVPREFLAVVAGANRKPFRKGSGRLELAQAIASRDNALTARVIVNRVWLHHFGAGLVRTPSDFGLRSDPPTHPELLDYLASYFIDEGWSLKKLHRLILLSNTYQQNSDGETRYAQMDPDNRLLWKMNRRRLDFEELRDSLLAVSGNLDLTEGGHAVDIVGEPSSPRRAVYGFVERQNLPNMFRTFDFASPDTTSPQRFSTTVPQQALFLMNSPFVIQQAKNLAARAELKSCSRPEDRLRRLYEVAYQREPDPDELKLALRFVAAPPREPDETPDTPVWQYGYGEFDEAAKRVKEFHPLPHFTGSAWQGGEKLPDGQIGWVLLNATGGHPGNDPQHAAIRRWTAPREGKLAINGTLRQENEAGDGVRGRIVSSRVGVVGEWTVHQGKEPTAVESVEVKPGDTIDFVVDCRSGPDSDSFSWAPEIQLVQPYPDNSEALEKTWDAKDGFSGPRETPKPLDAWEKFAQVLLLSNELMFVD
;
A
#
# COMPACT_ATOMS: atom_id res chain seq x y z
N LEU A 1 46.56 49.28 12.76
CA LEU A 1 45.46 48.80 13.63
C LEU A 1 44.08 49.03 13.02
N ARG A 2 43.60 50.27 12.86
CA ARG A 2 42.28 50.54 12.22
C ARG A 2 42.13 49.88 10.84
N GLN A 3 43.13 50.00 9.97
CA GLN A 3 43.11 49.37 8.65
C GLN A 3 43.05 47.83 8.68
N VAL A 4 43.52 47.19 9.76
CA VAL A 4 43.49 45.72 9.91
C VAL A 4 42.17 45.25 10.50
N LEU A 5 41.63 45.98 11.49
CA LEU A 5 40.36 45.64 12.14
C LEU A 5 39.14 45.84 11.22
N TYR A 6 39.21 46.80 10.29
CA TYR A 6 38.12 47.11 9.35
C TYR A 6 38.40 46.62 7.91
N ALA A 7 39.42 45.78 7.70
CA ALA A 7 39.64 45.14 6.41
C ALA A 7 38.51 44.13 6.12
N GLU A 8 38.16 43.91 4.85
CA GLU A 8 37.11 42.95 4.45
C GLU A 8 37.38 41.52 4.93
N ASN A 9 38.65 41.16 5.15
CA ASN A 9 39.07 39.83 5.61
C ASN A 9 39.32 39.79 7.14
N SER A 10 38.89 40.83 7.86
CA SER A 10 39.08 40.93 9.31
C SER A 10 38.15 39.96 10.05
N PRO A 11 38.59 39.34 11.15
CA PRO A 11 37.71 38.58 12.04
C PRO A 11 36.51 39.38 12.58
N ALA A 12 36.61 40.72 12.60
CA ALA A 12 35.54 41.62 13.02
C ALA A 12 34.54 41.96 11.91
N HIS A 13 34.78 41.49 10.67
CA HIS A 13 33.91 41.69 9.52
C HIS A 13 33.63 40.35 8.82
N PRO A 14 32.94 39.41 9.50
CA PRO A 14 32.67 38.09 8.94
C PRO A 14 31.88 38.21 7.63
N PRO A 15 32.18 37.40 6.60
CA PRO A 15 31.39 37.35 5.39
C PRO A 15 29.93 37.11 5.72
N SER A 16 29.00 37.73 4.97
CA SER A 16 27.56 37.57 5.19
C SER A 16 27.10 36.10 5.21
N GLY A 17 27.74 35.26 4.39
CA GLY A 17 27.53 33.82 4.35
C GLY A 17 27.97 33.06 5.62
N GLU A 18 28.79 33.65 6.48
CA GLU A 18 29.31 33.02 7.71
C GLU A 18 28.70 33.57 9.00
N ILE A 19 27.91 34.65 8.95
CA ILE A 19 27.28 35.28 10.12
C ILE A 19 26.43 34.27 10.91
N HIS A 20 25.81 33.29 10.24
CA HIS A 20 25.01 32.25 10.87
C HIS A 20 25.80 31.39 11.88
N ARG A 21 27.13 31.34 11.79
CA ARG A 21 28.00 30.61 12.73
C ARG A 21 28.12 31.31 14.09
N LEU A 22 27.76 32.59 14.17
CA LEU A 22 27.84 33.41 15.38
C LEU A 22 26.50 33.51 16.12
N PHE A 23 25.44 32.86 15.62
CA PHE A 23 24.12 32.87 16.24
C PHE A 23 24.12 32.02 17.51
N ASP A 24 23.40 32.51 18.54
CA ASP A 24 23.08 31.70 19.71
C ASP A 24 22.18 30.52 19.34
N VAL A 25 22.11 29.53 20.23
CA VAL A 25 21.37 28.27 19.97
C VAL A 25 19.91 28.51 19.60
N PRO A 26 19.12 29.35 20.32
CA PRO A 26 17.74 29.66 19.94
C PRO A 26 17.61 30.27 18.54
N THR A 27 18.45 31.24 18.18
CA THR A 27 18.41 31.87 16.85
C THR A 27 18.80 30.87 15.76
N SER A 28 19.81 30.05 16.00
CA SER A 28 20.21 28.97 15.09
C SER A 28 19.09 27.95 14.85
N GLN A 29 18.36 27.56 15.91
CA GLN A 29 17.22 26.66 15.79
C GLN A 29 16.08 27.30 15.00
N LYS A 30 15.76 28.57 15.25
CA LYS A 30 14.73 29.31 14.52
C LYS A 30 15.08 29.47 13.04
N LEU A 31 16.34 29.80 12.72
CA LEU A 31 16.82 29.87 11.34
C LEU A 31 16.66 28.53 10.64
N ARG A 32 17.11 27.43 11.25
CA ARG A 32 16.96 26.08 10.69
C ARG A 32 15.49 25.69 10.48
N ALA A 33 14.59 26.13 11.35
CA ALA A 33 13.15 25.89 11.19
C ALA A 33 12.57 26.68 10.01
N LEU A 34 12.97 27.94 9.83
CA LEU A 34 12.55 28.76 8.69
C LEU A 34 13.15 28.27 7.36
N GLN A 35 14.42 27.86 7.37
CA GLN A 35 15.08 27.23 6.21
C GLN A 35 14.35 25.96 5.80
N ARG A 36 14.00 25.09 6.75
CA ARG A 36 13.18 23.90 6.49
C ARG A 36 11.83 24.24 5.86
N LYS A 37 11.13 25.27 6.36
CA LYS A 37 9.87 25.73 5.76
C LYS A 37 10.04 26.25 4.33
N LEU A 38 11.15 26.93 4.05
CA LEU A 38 11.45 27.41 2.71
C LEU A 38 11.78 26.23 1.77
N GLU A 39 12.59 25.28 2.23
CA GLU A 39 12.91 24.05 1.49
C GLU A 39 11.66 23.20 1.22
N GLU A 40 10.76 23.09 2.20
CA GLU A 40 9.48 22.40 2.06
C GLU A 40 8.59 23.09 1.03
N LEU A 41 8.50 24.42 1.07
CA LEU A 41 7.77 25.20 0.07
C LEU A 41 8.38 24.98 -1.33
N ASP A 42 9.70 25.08 -1.46
CA ASP A 42 10.44 24.85 -2.69
C ASP A 42 10.29 23.43 -3.25
N ALA A 43 10.00 22.46 -2.39
CA ALA A 43 9.85 21.05 -2.76
C ALA A 43 8.41 20.64 -3.07
N THR A 44 7.42 21.27 -2.43
CA THR A 44 6.01 20.82 -2.44
C THR A 44 5.04 21.81 -3.09
N HIS A 45 5.40 23.09 -3.21
CA HIS A 45 4.49 24.09 -3.75
C HIS A 45 4.23 23.86 -5.24
N PRO A 46 2.96 23.89 -5.72
CA PRO A 46 2.64 23.65 -7.14
C PRO A 46 3.32 24.62 -8.13
N GLY A 47 3.68 25.82 -7.67
CA GLY A 47 4.42 26.83 -8.44
C GLY A 47 5.94 26.73 -8.36
N ALA A 48 6.49 25.75 -7.63
CA ALA A 48 7.93 25.55 -7.58
C ALA A 48 8.45 25.07 -8.96
N PRO A 49 9.60 25.58 -9.43
CA PRO A 49 10.17 25.11 -10.68
C PRO A 49 10.54 23.62 -10.57
N PRO A 50 10.30 22.81 -11.61
CA PRO A 50 10.70 21.41 -11.59
C PRO A 50 12.22 21.31 -11.45
N LYS A 51 12.68 20.59 -10.42
CA LYS A 51 14.10 20.32 -10.16
C LYS A 51 14.40 18.87 -10.46
N ALA A 52 15.48 18.60 -11.17
CA ALA A 52 16.03 17.26 -11.35
C ALA A 52 17.28 17.11 -10.48
N MET A 53 17.40 15.97 -9.80
CA MET A 53 18.65 15.61 -9.14
C MET A 53 19.70 15.32 -10.20
N VAL A 54 20.64 16.24 -10.38
CA VAL A 54 21.76 16.11 -11.31
C VAL A 54 23.05 15.88 -10.52
N LEU A 55 23.94 15.05 -11.07
CA LEU A 55 25.29 14.91 -10.55
C LEU A 55 26.23 15.74 -11.42
N GLU A 56 26.98 16.63 -10.79
CA GLU A 56 28.06 17.37 -11.43
C GLU A 56 29.42 16.74 -11.07
N ASP A 57 30.43 17.02 -11.90
CA ASP A 57 31.81 16.68 -11.56
C ASP A 57 32.39 17.74 -10.63
N ASN A 58 33.13 17.29 -9.61
CA ASN A 58 33.93 18.20 -8.81
C ASN A 58 34.99 18.89 -9.69
N SER A 59 35.32 20.13 -9.36
CA SER A 59 36.38 20.90 -10.04
C SER A 59 37.74 20.18 -10.02
N SER A 60 38.00 19.38 -9.00
CA SER A 60 39.13 18.45 -8.92
C SER A 60 38.64 17.02 -8.70
N PRO A 61 38.70 16.14 -9.72
CA PRO A 61 38.27 14.75 -9.60
C PRO A 61 39.14 13.93 -8.65
N TYR A 62 38.51 13.15 -7.77
CA TYR A 62 39.21 12.25 -6.84
C TYR A 62 39.92 11.11 -7.57
N SER A 63 41.25 10.98 -7.43
CA SER A 63 42.03 9.85 -7.97
C SER A 63 41.80 8.58 -7.15
N PRO A 64 41.23 7.50 -7.72
CA PRO A 64 40.96 6.29 -6.97
C PRO A 64 42.23 5.47 -6.76
N HIS A 65 42.32 4.81 -5.59
CA HIS A 65 43.43 3.95 -5.20
C HIS A 65 42.93 2.59 -4.76
N VAL A 66 43.76 1.56 -4.90
CA VAL A 66 43.50 0.25 -4.27
C VAL A 66 43.73 0.37 -2.77
N PHE A 67 42.70 0.16 -1.95
CA PHE A 67 42.88 0.16 -0.50
C PHE A 67 43.49 -1.15 -0.03
N VAL A 68 44.70 -1.08 0.54
CA VAL A 68 45.42 -2.27 1.01
C VAL A 68 44.65 -2.87 2.18
N ARG A 69 44.19 -4.12 2.01
CA ARG A 69 43.29 -4.82 2.95
C ARG A 69 41.97 -4.07 3.20
N GLY A 70 41.54 -3.23 2.27
CA GLY A 70 40.28 -2.46 2.38
C GLY A 70 40.33 -1.27 3.33
N ASN A 71 41.51 -0.87 3.83
CA ASN A 71 41.63 0.28 4.74
C ASN A 71 41.75 1.61 3.94
N PRO A 72 40.77 2.54 4.05
CA PRO A 72 40.82 3.83 3.35
C PRO A 72 42.02 4.72 3.75
N ASN A 73 42.57 4.51 4.96
CA ASN A 73 43.74 5.24 5.45
C ASN A 73 45.08 4.64 4.97
N ASN A 74 45.06 3.52 4.24
CA ASN A 74 46.25 2.89 3.67
C ASN A 74 46.10 2.72 2.15
N PRO A 75 46.17 3.82 1.38
CA PRO A 75 46.04 3.77 -0.07
C PRO A 75 47.26 3.08 -0.68
N GLY A 76 46.99 2.12 -1.57
CA GLY A 76 47.97 1.48 -2.44
C GLY A 76 48.09 2.20 -3.79
N PRO A 77 48.43 1.46 -4.87
CA PRO A 77 48.58 2.03 -6.21
C PRO A 77 47.33 2.76 -6.69
N GLU A 78 47.54 3.85 -7.44
CA GLU A 78 46.47 4.55 -8.15
C GLU A 78 45.84 3.62 -9.20
N VAL A 79 44.52 3.70 -9.34
CA VAL A 79 43.76 3.00 -10.37
C VAL A 79 43.40 4.02 -11.44
N PRO A 80 43.96 3.92 -12.66
CA PRO A 80 43.54 4.81 -13.74
C PRO A 80 42.05 4.60 -14.03
N ARG A 81 41.35 5.71 -14.32
CA ARG A 81 39.95 5.66 -14.73
C ARG A 81 39.91 5.20 -16.18
N GLU A 82 39.57 3.94 -16.41
CA GLU A 82 39.56 3.35 -17.76
C GLU A 82 38.50 2.26 -17.85
N PHE A 83 38.23 1.78 -19.05
CA PHE A 83 37.27 0.70 -19.25
C PHE A 83 37.77 -0.64 -18.67
N LEU A 84 36.90 -1.64 -18.58
CA LEU A 84 37.31 -2.95 -18.04
C LEU A 84 38.33 -3.63 -18.96
N ALA A 85 39.46 -4.02 -18.37
CA ALA A 85 40.57 -4.72 -19.03
C ALA A 85 40.13 -5.97 -19.80
N VAL A 86 39.24 -6.75 -19.20
CA VAL A 86 38.74 -8.02 -19.77
C VAL A 86 37.91 -7.80 -21.04
N VAL A 87 37.36 -6.60 -21.25
CA VAL A 87 36.52 -6.27 -22.41
C VAL A 87 37.30 -5.48 -23.45
N ALA A 88 38.02 -4.42 -23.04
CA ALA A 88 38.74 -3.54 -23.96
C ALA A 88 40.21 -3.98 -24.22
N GLY A 89 40.67 -5.02 -23.54
CA GLY A 89 42.04 -5.53 -23.65
C GLY A 89 43.10 -4.71 -22.90
N ALA A 90 44.36 -5.11 -23.08
CA ALA A 90 45.50 -4.51 -22.40
C ALA A 90 45.84 -3.09 -22.87
N ASN A 91 45.46 -2.74 -24.11
CA ASN A 91 45.80 -1.45 -24.74
C ASN A 91 44.74 -0.35 -24.54
N ARG A 92 43.79 -0.58 -23.62
CA ARG A 92 42.77 0.42 -23.27
C ARG A 92 43.44 1.70 -22.76
N LYS A 93 42.78 2.83 -22.98
CA LYS A 93 43.29 4.15 -22.59
C LYS A 93 42.52 4.69 -21.39
N PRO A 94 43.20 5.39 -20.47
CA PRO A 94 42.53 6.15 -19.44
C PRO A 94 41.63 7.25 -20.01
N PHE A 95 40.48 7.41 -19.37
CA PHE A 95 39.56 8.54 -19.50
C PHE A 95 40.25 9.83 -19.03
N ARG A 96 39.98 10.94 -19.71
CA ARG A 96 40.71 12.21 -19.54
C ARG A 96 39.83 13.39 -19.13
N LYS A 97 38.51 13.27 -19.24
CA LYS A 97 37.56 14.38 -19.04
C LYS A 97 36.81 14.21 -17.72
N GLY A 98 36.99 15.16 -16.82
CA GLY A 98 36.28 15.21 -15.53
C GLY A 98 36.49 13.94 -14.73
N SER A 99 35.39 13.35 -14.23
CA SER A 99 35.41 12.07 -13.51
C SER A 99 35.58 10.85 -14.42
N GLY A 100 35.53 11.00 -15.75
CA GLY A 100 35.50 9.89 -16.71
C GLY A 100 34.14 9.19 -16.83
N ARG A 101 33.11 9.60 -16.06
CA ARG A 101 31.76 9.00 -16.12
C ARG A 101 31.12 9.11 -17.51
N LEU A 102 31.25 10.27 -18.17
CA LEU A 102 30.74 10.47 -19.53
C LEU A 102 31.47 9.57 -20.55
N GLU A 103 32.80 9.47 -20.45
CA GLU A 103 33.59 8.62 -21.34
C GLU A 103 33.28 7.13 -21.12
N LEU A 104 33.05 6.71 -19.87
CA LEU A 104 32.55 5.37 -19.55
C LEU A 104 31.18 5.10 -20.19
N ALA A 105 30.23 6.03 -20.07
CA ALA A 105 28.91 5.90 -20.68
C ALA A 105 29.00 5.78 -22.21
N GLN A 106 29.86 6.59 -22.85
CA GLN A 106 30.13 6.53 -24.28
C GLN A 106 30.79 5.22 -24.70
N ALA A 107 31.70 4.67 -23.89
CA ALA A 107 32.31 3.37 -24.14
C ALA A 107 31.29 2.22 -24.03
N ILE A 108 30.38 2.28 -23.05
CA ILE A 108 29.29 1.30 -22.88
C ILE A 108 28.35 1.34 -24.09
N ALA A 109 27.90 2.53 -24.50
CA ALA A 109 26.99 2.71 -25.63
C ALA A 109 27.70 2.85 -26.99
N SER A 110 28.96 2.41 -27.09
CA SER A 110 29.71 2.46 -28.34
C SER A 110 29.16 1.46 -29.35
N ARG A 111 29.20 1.82 -30.65
CA ARG A 111 28.92 0.91 -31.77
C ARG A 111 29.85 -0.30 -31.77
N ASP A 112 31.08 -0.15 -31.27
CA ASP A 112 32.07 -1.23 -31.18
C ASP A 112 31.79 -2.20 -30.01
N ASN A 113 30.78 -1.91 -29.18
CA ASN A 113 30.33 -2.76 -28.09
C ASN A 113 28.93 -3.35 -28.38
N ALA A 114 28.89 -4.51 -29.02
CA ALA A 114 27.64 -5.18 -29.40
C ALA A 114 26.80 -5.65 -28.19
N LEU A 115 27.40 -5.84 -27.01
CA LEU A 115 26.71 -6.40 -25.85
C LEU A 115 25.57 -5.49 -25.38
N THR A 116 25.80 -4.18 -25.33
CA THR A 116 24.80 -3.21 -24.87
C THR A 116 23.53 -3.25 -25.71
N ALA A 117 23.68 -3.26 -27.03
CA ALA A 117 22.55 -3.33 -27.97
C ALA A 117 21.81 -4.67 -27.86
N ARG A 118 22.53 -5.80 -27.80
CA ARG A 118 21.92 -7.13 -27.63
C ARG A 118 21.11 -7.23 -26.32
N VAL A 119 21.64 -6.72 -25.21
CA VAL A 119 20.96 -6.74 -23.91
C VAL A 119 19.66 -5.94 -23.93
N ILE A 120 19.69 -4.69 -24.43
CA ILE A 120 18.48 -3.85 -24.44
C ILE A 120 17.43 -4.36 -25.43
N VAL A 121 17.85 -4.84 -26.61
CA VAL A 121 16.93 -5.49 -27.57
C VAL A 121 16.27 -6.70 -26.95
N ASN A 122 17.03 -7.55 -26.26
CA ASN A 122 16.48 -8.73 -25.58
C ASN A 122 15.46 -8.36 -24.49
N ARG A 123 15.69 -7.26 -23.76
CA ARG A 123 14.73 -6.75 -22.77
C ARG A 123 13.47 -6.19 -23.41
N VAL A 124 13.60 -5.42 -24.49
CA VAL A 124 12.44 -4.94 -25.25
C VAL A 124 11.64 -6.11 -25.80
N TRP A 125 12.31 -7.11 -26.37
CA TRP A 125 11.69 -8.35 -26.83
C TRP A 125 10.95 -9.07 -25.69
N LEU A 126 11.60 -9.25 -24.54
CA LEU A 126 11.01 -9.85 -23.34
C LEU A 126 9.70 -9.17 -22.93
N HIS A 127 9.64 -7.84 -22.93
CA HIS A 127 8.42 -7.11 -22.57
C HIS A 127 7.25 -7.36 -23.54
N HIS A 128 7.54 -7.60 -24.82
CA HIS A 128 6.51 -7.87 -25.83
C HIS A 128 6.09 -9.34 -25.88
N PHE A 129 7.03 -10.28 -25.74
CA PHE A 129 6.78 -11.71 -25.91
C PHE A 129 6.67 -12.51 -24.61
N GLY A 130 6.84 -11.86 -23.45
CA GLY A 130 6.89 -12.49 -22.13
C GLY A 130 8.17 -13.28 -21.83
N ALA A 131 9.01 -13.52 -22.85
CA ALA A 131 10.31 -14.16 -22.72
C ALA A 131 11.34 -13.55 -23.69
N GLY A 132 12.59 -13.42 -23.23
CA GLY A 132 13.70 -12.97 -24.07
C GLY A 132 14.16 -14.03 -25.07
N LEU A 133 14.78 -13.60 -26.17
CA LEU A 133 15.52 -14.46 -27.09
C LEU A 133 16.66 -15.18 -26.37
N VAL A 134 17.33 -14.47 -25.46
CA VAL A 134 18.17 -15.02 -24.39
C VAL A 134 17.33 -15.06 -23.12
N ARG A 135 17.13 -16.26 -22.56
CA ARG A 135 16.22 -16.49 -21.42
C ARG A 135 16.75 -15.95 -20.08
N THR A 136 18.02 -15.53 -20.03
CA THR A 136 18.67 -14.86 -18.90
C THR A 136 18.89 -13.37 -19.22
N PRO A 137 17.95 -12.46 -18.90
CA PRO A 137 17.97 -11.07 -19.40
C PRO A 137 19.17 -10.22 -18.96
N SER A 138 19.90 -10.65 -17.94
CA SER A 138 21.10 -9.98 -17.42
C SER A 138 22.37 -10.84 -17.49
N ASP A 139 22.32 -12.03 -18.11
CA ASP A 139 23.50 -12.89 -18.29
C ASP A 139 23.60 -13.40 -19.73
N PHE A 140 24.58 -12.85 -20.46
CA PHE A 140 24.93 -13.21 -21.83
C PHE A 140 26.30 -13.92 -21.88
N GLY A 141 26.76 -14.45 -20.74
CA GLY A 141 28.05 -15.12 -20.61
C GLY A 141 28.08 -16.50 -21.28
N LEU A 142 29.27 -17.07 -21.40
CA LEU A 142 29.49 -18.39 -22.02
C LEU A 142 28.86 -19.57 -21.23
N ARG A 143 28.28 -19.30 -20.06
CA ARG A 143 27.60 -20.28 -19.21
C ARG A 143 26.07 -20.17 -19.27
N SER A 144 25.52 -19.19 -19.97
CA SER A 144 24.08 -19.12 -20.22
C SER A 144 23.71 -19.89 -21.48
N ASP A 145 22.44 -20.23 -21.60
CA ASP A 145 21.91 -20.84 -22.82
C ASP A 145 22.08 -19.88 -24.00
N PRO A 146 22.40 -20.41 -25.20
CA PRO A 146 22.47 -19.58 -26.39
C PRO A 146 21.11 -18.94 -26.70
N PRO A 147 21.09 -17.80 -27.43
CA PRO A 147 19.84 -17.23 -27.91
C PRO A 147 19.06 -18.26 -28.73
N THR A 148 17.74 -18.29 -28.54
CA THR A 148 16.84 -19.13 -29.35
C THR A 148 16.92 -18.79 -30.84
N HIS A 149 17.08 -17.51 -31.16
CA HIS A 149 17.20 -17.00 -32.53
C HIS A 149 18.39 -16.01 -32.61
N PRO A 150 19.64 -16.51 -32.77
CA PRO A 150 20.84 -15.67 -32.69
C PRO A 150 20.91 -14.64 -33.83
N GLU A 151 20.54 -15.03 -35.06
CA GLU A 151 20.56 -14.15 -36.23
C GLU A 151 19.52 -13.02 -36.11
N LEU A 152 18.35 -13.32 -35.53
CA LEU A 152 17.33 -12.32 -35.25
C LEU A 152 17.79 -11.32 -34.19
N LEU A 153 18.41 -11.80 -33.11
CA LEU A 153 18.98 -10.94 -32.08
C LEU A 153 20.03 -10.00 -32.67
N ASP A 154 20.90 -10.50 -33.54
CA ASP A 154 21.95 -9.73 -34.19
C ASP A 154 21.39 -8.70 -35.18
N TYR A 155 20.39 -9.09 -35.96
CA TYR A 155 19.67 -8.18 -36.85
C TYR A 155 19.02 -7.03 -36.07
N LEU A 156 18.28 -7.33 -35.01
CA LEU A 156 17.61 -6.31 -34.20
C LEU A 156 18.62 -5.41 -33.46
N ALA A 157 19.74 -5.96 -32.98
CA ALA A 157 20.80 -5.19 -32.35
C ALA A 157 21.49 -4.23 -33.34
N SER A 158 21.81 -4.69 -34.56
CA SER A 158 22.35 -3.81 -35.61
C SER A 158 21.35 -2.72 -35.99
N TYR A 159 20.10 -3.10 -36.26
CA TYR A 159 19.02 -2.16 -36.58
C TYR A 159 18.89 -1.08 -35.50
N PHE A 160 18.90 -1.47 -34.22
CA PHE A 160 18.79 -0.53 -33.12
C PHE A 160 19.93 0.49 -33.08
N ILE A 161 21.18 0.06 -33.35
CA ILE A 161 22.34 0.96 -33.44
C ILE A 161 22.23 1.87 -34.67
N ASP A 162 21.92 1.29 -35.83
CA ASP A 162 21.83 1.98 -37.12
C ASP A 162 20.74 3.05 -37.14
N GLU A 163 19.63 2.82 -36.43
CA GLU A 163 18.52 3.74 -36.28
C GLU A 163 18.69 4.75 -35.13
N GLY A 164 19.91 4.90 -34.62
CA GLY A 164 20.27 5.91 -33.63
C GLY A 164 19.76 5.59 -32.23
N TRP A 165 19.74 4.31 -31.85
CA TRP A 165 19.34 3.85 -30.51
C TRP A 165 17.89 4.22 -30.15
N SER A 166 17.02 4.35 -31.16
CA SER A 166 15.63 4.75 -30.98
C SER A 166 14.75 3.58 -30.51
N LEU A 167 14.37 3.57 -29.23
CA LEU A 167 13.43 2.57 -28.69
C LEU A 167 12.09 2.58 -29.44
N LYS A 168 11.59 3.76 -29.86
CA LYS A 168 10.34 3.87 -30.62
C LYS A 168 10.40 3.14 -31.96
N LYS A 169 11.52 3.24 -32.69
CA LYS A 169 11.70 2.54 -33.97
C LYS A 169 11.82 1.03 -33.77
N LEU A 170 12.57 0.59 -32.75
CA LEU A 170 12.68 -0.82 -32.38
C LEU A 170 11.31 -1.42 -32.00
N HIS A 171 10.53 -0.73 -31.16
CA HIS A 171 9.17 -1.14 -30.84
C HIS A 171 8.31 -1.25 -32.10
N ARG A 172 8.31 -0.23 -32.97
CA ARG A 172 7.54 -0.27 -34.22
C ARG A 172 7.93 -1.47 -35.09
N LEU A 173 9.22 -1.78 -35.24
CA LEU A 173 9.68 -2.93 -36.03
C LEU A 173 9.13 -4.25 -35.47
N ILE A 174 9.19 -4.43 -34.14
CA ILE A 174 8.69 -5.63 -33.47
C ILE A 174 7.17 -5.74 -33.59
N LEU A 175 6.44 -4.67 -33.24
CA LEU A 175 4.97 -4.65 -33.20
C LEU A 175 4.31 -4.79 -34.59
N LEU A 176 5.02 -4.43 -35.65
CA LEU A 176 4.57 -4.60 -37.04
C LEU A 176 5.04 -5.92 -37.67
N SER A 177 5.73 -6.79 -36.92
CA SER A 177 6.14 -8.10 -37.42
C SER A 177 4.97 -9.09 -37.43
N ASN A 178 4.97 -9.99 -38.40
CA ASN A 178 4.01 -11.11 -38.43
C ASN A 178 4.06 -11.94 -37.15
N THR A 179 5.25 -12.09 -36.55
CA THR A 179 5.46 -12.87 -35.31
C THR A 179 4.75 -12.26 -34.11
N TYR A 180 4.74 -10.93 -33.97
CA TYR A 180 4.01 -10.25 -32.90
C TYR A 180 2.49 -10.26 -33.12
N GLN A 181 2.05 -10.23 -34.37
CA GLN A 181 0.62 -10.18 -34.75
C GLN A 181 -0.05 -11.55 -34.85
N GLN A 182 0.61 -12.62 -34.39
CA GLN A 182 0.02 -13.96 -34.35
C GLN A 182 -1.08 -14.03 -33.28
N ASN A 183 -2.06 -14.92 -33.47
CA ASN A 183 -3.03 -15.24 -32.42
C ASN A 183 -2.35 -16.07 -31.30
N SER A 184 -2.82 -15.93 -30.06
CA SER A 184 -2.48 -16.74 -28.90
C SER A 184 -3.16 -18.12 -28.86
N ASP A 185 -4.19 -18.35 -29.67
CA ASP A 185 -4.84 -19.66 -29.77
C ASP A 185 -3.91 -20.70 -30.41
N GLY A 186 -3.89 -21.90 -29.83
CA GLY A 186 -2.92 -22.92 -30.17
C GLY A 186 -3.49 -24.13 -30.90
N GLU A 187 -2.90 -24.47 -32.04
CA GLU A 187 -3.07 -25.79 -32.67
C GLU A 187 -2.39 -26.87 -31.81
N THR A 188 -3.14 -27.93 -31.47
CA THR A 188 -2.69 -28.96 -30.52
C THR A 188 -1.40 -29.68 -30.93
N ARG A 189 -1.10 -29.78 -32.24
CA ARG A 189 0.11 -30.46 -32.71
C ARG A 189 1.41 -29.74 -32.35
N TYR A 190 1.43 -28.41 -32.42
CA TYR A 190 2.66 -27.63 -32.16
C TYR A 190 2.93 -27.51 -30.66
N ALA A 191 1.87 -27.47 -29.85
CA ALA A 191 1.98 -27.51 -28.40
C ALA A 191 2.67 -28.80 -27.89
N GLN A 192 2.60 -29.91 -28.63
CA GLN A 192 3.34 -31.14 -28.28
C GLN A 192 4.82 -31.10 -28.68
N MET A 193 5.16 -30.38 -29.76
CA MET A 193 6.54 -30.31 -30.28
C MET A 193 7.37 -29.21 -29.60
N ASP A 194 6.74 -28.08 -29.29
CA ASP A 194 7.36 -26.91 -28.66
C ASP A 194 6.40 -26.34 -27.59
N PRO A 195 6.25 -27.04 -26.45
CA PRO A 195 5.31 -26.65 -25.39
C PRO A 195 5.64 -25.28 -24.77
N ASP A 196 6.92 -24.91 -24.77
CA ASP A 196 7.42 -23.63 -24.23
C ASP A 196 7.32 -22.47 -25.24
N ASN A 197 6.79 -22.74 -26.44
CA ASN A 197 6.68 -21.81 -27.55
C ASN A 197 8.00 -21.06 -27.83
N ARG A 198 9.13 -21.79 -27.79
CA ARG A 198 10.47 -21.25 -28.03
C ARG A 198 10.67 -20.81 -29.47
N LEU A 199 9.99 -21.45 -30.41
CA LEU A 199 10.01 -21.15 -31.84
C LEU A 199 8.94 -20.15 -32.26
N LEU A 200 8.16 -19.62 -31.30
CA LEU A 200 7.20 -18.53 -31.51
C LEU A 200 6.15 -18.89 -32.57
N TRP A 201 5.60 -20.10 -32.50
CA TRP A 201 4.56 -20.57 -33.42
C TRP A 201 3.17 -19.99 -33.12
N LYS A 202 3.03 -19.28 -32.01
CA LYS A 202 1.86 -18.47 -31.62
C LYS A 202 2.27 -17.31 -30.72
N MET A 203 1.35 -16.40 -30.41
CA MET A 203 1.58 -15.39 -29.37
C MET A 203 1.47 -16.00 -27.96
N ASN A 204 2.24 -15.46 -27.02
CA ASN A 204 2.18 -15.87 -25.62
C ASN A 204 1.22 -14.97 -24.87
N ARG A 205 0.20 -15.57 -24.24
CA ARG A 205 -0.65 -14.85 -23.29
C ARG A 205 0.19 -14.32 -22.15
N ARG A 206 0.13 -13.01 -21.92
CA ARG A 206 0.91 -12.32 -20.89
C ARG A 206 -0.02 -11.69 -19.88
N ARG A 207 0.15 -12.01 -18.61
CA ARG A 207 -0.56 -11.32 -17.52
C ARG A 207 -0.08 -9.87 -17.44
N LEU A 208 -1.02 -8.95 -17.24
CA LEU A 208 -0.72 -7.56 -16.95
C LEU A 208 0.03 -7.43 -15.62
N ASP A 209 1.08 -6.61 -15.60
CA ASP A 209 1.72 -6.18 -14.36
C ASP A 209 0.75 -5.30 -13.55
N PHE A 210 1.00 -5.12 -12.25
CA PHE A 210 0.13 -4.31 -11.38
C PHE A 210 -0.17 -2.92 -11.96
N GLU A 211 0.86 -2.26 -12.47
CA GLU A 211 0.77 -0.92 -13.04
C GLU A 211 -0.11 -0.91 -14.30
N GLU A 212 0.05 -1.90 -15.17
CA GLU A 212 -0.75 -2.05 -16.38
C GLU A 212 -2.20 -2.40 -16.05
N LEU A 213 -2.42 -3.31 -15.09
CA LEU A 213 -3.74 -3.70 -14.61
C LEU A 213 -4.47 -2.50 -14.01
N ARG A 214 -3.82 -1.77 -13.12
CA ARG A 214 -4.39 -0.58 -12.47
C ARG A 214 -4.74 0.50 -13.50
N ASP A 215 -3.84 0.79 -14.42
CA ASP A 215 -4.07 1.79 -15.47
C ASP A 215 -5.18 1.33 -16.44
N SER A 216 -5.29 0.02 -16.70
CA SER A 216 -6.39 -0.56 -17.50
C SER A 216 -7.75 -0.43 -16.81
N LEU A 217 -7.82 -0.70 -15.50
CA LEU A 217 -9.03 -0.52 -14.69
C LEU A 217 -9.50 0.95 -14.71
N LEU A 218 -8.56 1.91 -14.61
CA LEU A 218 -8.84 3.33 -14.71
C LEU A 218 -9.26 3.76 -16.13
N ALA A 219 -8.63 3.19 -17.17
CA ALA A 219 -8.95 3.52 -18.55
C ALA A 219 -10.36 3.05 -18.93
N VAL A 220 -10.68 1.79 -18.62
CA VAL A 220 -11.98 1.18 -18.89
C VAL A 220 -13.10 1.86 -18.08
N SER A 221 -12.83 2.28 -16.86
CA SER A 221 -13.80 3.04 -16.05
C SER A 221 -13.96 4.50 -16.47
N GLY A 222 -13.05 5.03 -17.31
CA GLY A 222 -13.08 6.41 -17.80
C GLY A 222 -12.49 7.43 -16.82
N ASN A 223 -11.60 7.00 -15.92
CA ASN A 223 -11.03 7.83 -14.85
C ASN A 223 -9.48 7.93 -14.93
N LEU A 224 -8.85 7.47 -16.00
CA LEU A 224 -7.39 7.56 -16.15
C LEU A 224 -6.95 8.99 -16.48
N ASP A 225 -6.11 9.57 -15.62
CA ASP A 225 -5.42 10.84 -15.88
C ASP A 225 -4.11 10.61 -16.66
N LEU A 226 -4.06 11.14 -17.88
CA LEU A 226 -2.94 11.04 -18.81
C LEU A 226 -1.94 12.21 -18.70
N THR A 227 -2.09 13.11 -17.71
CA THR A 227 -1.18 14.24 -17.51
C THR A 227 0.26 13.78 -17.36
N GLU A 228 1.14 14.28 -18.22
CA GLU A 228 2.56 13.94 -18.22
C GLU A 228 3.37 14.82 -17.25
N GLY A 229 4.37 14.21 -16.59
CA GLY A 229 5.31 14.92 -15.71
C GLY A 229 4.74 15.15 -14.29
N GLY A 230 5.20 16.19 -13.59
CA GLY A 230 4.73 16.54 -12.24
C GLY A 230 5.21 15.61 -11.12
N HIS A 231 4.79 15.93 -9.89
CA HIS A 231 5.19 15.20 -8.68
C HIS A 231 4.59 13.79 -8.64
N ALA A 232 5.30 12.88 -7.96
CA ALA A 232 4.76 11.58 -7.65
C ALA A 232 3.54 11.71 -6.71
N VAL A 233 2.60 10.77 -6.81
CA VAL A 233 1.35 10.76 -6.04
C VAL A 233 1.20 9.44 -5.29
N ASP A 234 0.49 9.47 -4.16
CA ASP A 234 0.09 8.24 -3.50
C ASP A 234 -1.04 7.57 -4.31
N ILE A 235 -0.73 6.41 -4.89
CA ILE A 235 -1.69 5.60 -5.67
C ILE A 235 -2.34 4.49 -4.85
N VAL A 236 -1.87 4.28 -3.61
CA VAL A 236 -2.33 3.24 -2.68
C VAL A 236 -3.28 3.80 -1.64
N GLY A 237 -3.14 5.07 -1.27
CA GLY A 237 -4.01 5.76 -0.33
C GLY A 237 -5.45 5.91 -0.82
N GLU A 238 -6.34 6.22 0.12
CA GLU A 238 -7.75 6.52 -0.14
C GLU A 238 -8.05 8.01 0.07
N PRO A 239 -8.73 8.69 -0.88
CA PRO A 239 -9.18 8.16 -2.18
C PRO A 239 -8.02 7.91 -3.16
N SER A 240 -8.12 6.83 -3.95
CA SER A 240 -7.05 6.46 -4.90
C SER A 240 -6.95 7.47 -6.04
N SER A 241 -5.72 7.88 -6.35
CA SER A 241 -5.42 8.86 -7.41
C SER A 241 -5.78 8.34 -8.80
N PRO A 242 -6.38 9.14 -9.70
CA PRO A 242 -6.63 8.74 -11.10
C PRO A 242 -5.37 8.68 -11.98
N ARG A 243 -4.22 9.15 -11.47
CA ARG A 243 -2.97 9.20 -12.23
C ARG A 243 -2.48 7.82 -12.64
N ARG A 244 -1.82 7.76 -13.80
CA ARG A 244 -1.05 6.59 -14.25
C ARG A 244 -0.10 6.10 -13.16
N ALA A 245 -0.02 4.78 -12.99
CA ALA A 245 0.79 4.12 -11.97
C ALA A 245 2.28 4.44 -12.07
N VAL A 246 2.78 4.83 -13.26
CA VAL A 246 4.17 5.31 -13.46
C VAL A 246 4.52 6.54 -12.61
N TYR A 247 3.52 7.31 -12.18
CA TYR A 247 3.67 8.46 -11.28
C TYR A 247 3.42 8.10 -9.81
N GLY A 248 3.27 6.82 -9.49
CA GLY A 248 3.12 6.35 -8.12
C GLY A 248 4.36 6.65 -7.29
N PHE A 249 4.16 7.15 -6.08
CA PHE A 249 5.23 7.37 -5.12
C PHE A 249 5.74 6.03 -4.59
N VAL A 250 7.06 5.85 -4.62
CA VAL A 250 7.74 4.65 -4.10
C VAL A 250 8.71 5.08 -3.01
N GLU A 251 8.38 4.75 -1.77
CA GLU A 251 9.31 4.84 -0.66
C GLU A 251 10.18 3.59 -0.62
N ARG A 252 11.44 3.72 -1.05
CA ARG A 252 12.37 2.60 -1.23
C ARG A 252 12.49 1.70 0.02
N GLN A 253 12.52 2.30 1.22
CA GLN A 253 12.66 1.56 2.49
C GLN A 253 11.34 0.99 3.03
N ASN A 254 10.19 1.45 2.53
CA ASN A 254 8.88 1.13 3.08
C ASN A 254 7.86 0.92 1.94
N LEU A 255 8.10 -0.10 1.12
CA LEU A 255 7.22 -0.43 0.01
C LEU A 255 5.87 -0.99 0.53
N PRO A 256 4.72 -0.38 0.17
CA PRO A 256 3.40 -0.86 0.56
C PRO A 256 3.15 -2.34 0.22
N ASN A 257 2.43 -3.05 1.09
CA ASN A 257 2.13 -4.48 0.93
C ASN A 257 1.43 -4.81 -0.40
N MET A 258 0.60 -3.90 -0.91
CA MET A 258 -0.08 -4.08 -2.19
C MET A 258 0.90 -4.33 -3.34
N PHE A 259 1.99 -3.55 -3.44
CA PHE A 259 3.01 -3.77 -4.48
C PHE A 259 3.67 -5.15 -4.34
N ARG A 260 3.92 -5.60 -3.11
CA ARG A 260 4.49 -6.92 -2.85
C ARG A 260 3.55 -8.05 -3.26
N THR A 261 2.24 -7.90 -3.01
CA THR A 261 1.22 -8.87 -3.41
C THR A 261 1.17 -9.07 -4.93
N PHE A 262 1.51 -8.05 -5.71
CA PHE A 262 1.55 -8.11 -7.18
C PHE A 262 2.98 -8.14 -7.75
N ASP A 263 3.90 -8.77 -7.02
CA ASP A 263 5.27 -9.08 -7.46
C ASP A 263 6.08 -7.87 -7.94
N PHE A 264 5.82 -6.66 -7.42
CA PHE A 264 6.57 -5.47 -7.79
C PHE A 264 8.08 -5.66 -7.56
N ALA A 265 8.89 -5.19 -8.50
CA ALA A 265 10.34 -5.33 -8.41
C ALA A 265 10.90 -4.57 -7.20
N SER A 266 11.70 -5.23 -6.38
CA SER A 266 12.30 -4.60 -5.20
C SER A 266 13.14 -3.37 -5.61
N PRO A 267 12.82 -2.17 -5.08
CA PRO A 267 13.57 -0.94 -5.40
C PRO A 267 14.98 -0.93 -4.77
N ASP A 268 15.26 -1.86 -3.86
CA ASP A 268 16.54 -1.97 -3.16
C ASP A 268 17.57 -2.84 -3.87
N THR A 269 17.16 -3.62 -4.87
CA THR A 269 18.00 -4.66 -5.47
C THR A 269 17.87 -4.66 -6.99
N THR A 270 18.87 -5.19 -7.68
CA THR A 270 18.79 -5.36 -9.13
C THR A 270 17.83 -6.49 -9.48
N SER A 271 16.80 -6.20 -10.27
CA SER A 271 15.88 -7.20 -10.78
C SER A 271 16.03 -7.36 -12.31
N PRO A 272 16.48 -8.51 -12.82
CA PRO A 272 16.62 -8.73 -14.26
C PRO A 272 15.27 -8.90 -14.97
N GLN A 273 14.25 -9.38 -14.24
CA GLN A 273 12.87 -9.56 -14.70
C GLN A 273 11.93 -9.62 -13.48
N ARG A 274 10.65 -9.30 -13.69
CA ARG A 274 9.62 -9.46 -12.66
C ARG A 274 9.30 -10.94 -12.48
N PHE A 275 9.14 -11.38 -11.23
CA PHE A 275 8.58 -12.71 -10.95
C PHE A 275 7.07 -12.68 -11.12
N SER A 276 6.47 -13.79 -11.54
CA SER A 276 5.01 -13.88 -11.67
C SER A 276 4.53 -14.99 -10.76
N THR A 277 3.85 -14.62 -9.68
CA THR A 277 3.21 -15.56 -8.76
C THR A 277 1.69 -15.49 -8.91
N THR A 278 1.04 -16.64 -8.78
CA THR A 278 -0.42 -16.74 -8.76
C THR A 278 -0.83 -17.09 -7.33
N VAL A 279 -1.29 -16.08 -6.59
CA VAL A 279 -1.63 -16.23 -5.17
C VAL A 279 -3.08 -15.79 -4.91
N PRO A 280 -3.83 -16.47 -4.02
CA PRO A 280 -5.21 -16.13 -3.72
C PRO A 280 -5.42 -14.67 -3.28
N GLN A 281 -4.43 -14.07 -2.64
CA GLN A 281 -4.44 -12.69 -2.17
C GLN A 281 -4.66 -11.69 -3.31
N GLN A 282 -4.15 -11.95 -4.52
CA GLN A 282 -4.38 -11.10 -5.68
C GLN A 282 -5.86 -11.11 -6.08
N ALA A 283 -6.48 -12.29 -6.14
CA ALA A 283 -7.91 -12.41 -6.45
C ALA A 283 -8.77 -11.77 -5.35
N LEU A 284 -8.45 -12.01 -4.07
CA LEU A 284 -9.14 -11.39 -2.94
C LEU A 284 -9.00 -9.87 -2.94
N PHE A 285 -7.83 -9.34 -3.30
CA PHE A 285 -7.65 -7.91 -3.49
C PHE A 285 -8.62 -7.39 -4.55
N LEU A 286 -8.67 -8.01 -5.72
CA LEU A 286 -9.51 -7.50 -6.80
C LEU A 286 -11.02 -7.58 -6.45
N MET A 287 -11.44 -8.61 -5.71
CA MET A 287 -12.83 -8.75 -5.27
C MET A 287 -13.25 -7.73 -4.21
N ASN A 288 -12.34 -7.35 -3.30
CA ASN A 288 -12.69 -6.59 -2.09
C ASN A 288 -12.09 -5.17 -2.03
N SER A 289 -11.18 -4.82 -2.94
CA SER A 289 -10.51 -3.53 -2.94
C SER A 289 -11.50 -2.39 -3.20
N PRO A 290 -11.54 -1.36 -2.34
CA PRO A 290 -12.36 -0.17 -2.57
C PRO A 290 -12.04 0.50 -3.91
N PHE A 291 -10.78 0.46 -4.34
CA PHE A 291 -10.37 0.97 -5.66
C PHE A 291 -11.06 0.23 -6.81
N VAL A 292 -11.07 -1.10 -6.79
CA VAL A 292 -11.68 -1.92 -7.86
C VAL A 292 -13.20 -1.80 -7.85
N ILE A 293 -13.79 -1.81 -6.65
CA ILE A 293 -15.22 -1.55 -6.46
C ILE A 293 -15.60 -0.19 -7.04
N GLN A 294 -14.81 0.85 -6.77
CA GLN A 294 -15.06 2.18 -7.34
C GLN A 294 -14.92 2.20 -8.87
N GLN A 295 -13.97 1.46 -9.45
CA GLN A 295 -13.86 1.36 -10.91
C GLN A 295 -15.05 0.62 -11.53
N ALA A 296 -15.59 -0.40 -10.85
CA ALA A 296 -16.80 -1.09 -11.30
C ALA A 296 -18.02 -0.15 -11.29
N LYS A 297 -18.19 0.65 -10.23
CA LYS A 297 -19.23 1.69 -10.16
C LYS A 297 -19.08 2.72 -11.27
N ASN A 298 -17.87 3.24 -11.46
CA ASN A 298 -17.57 4.22 -12.50
C ASN A 298 -17.85 3.65 -13.90
N LEU A 299 -17.43 2.41 -14.17
CA LEU A 299 -17.69 1.73 -15.43
C LEU A 299 -19.20 1.62 -15.68
N ALA A 300 -19.97 1.07 -14.73
CA ALA A 300 -21.42 0.94 -14.86
C ALA A 300 -22.14 2.30 -14.99
N ALA A 301 -21.53 3.38 -14.47
CA ALA A 301 -22.06 4.72 -14.48
C ALA A 301 -21.78 5.53 -15.76
N ARG A 302 -20.92 5.04 -16.67
CA ARG A 302 -20.55 5.72 -17.92
C ARG A 302 -21.79 6.16 -18.72
N ALA A 303 -21.74 7.40 -19.22
CA ALA A 303 -22.87 8.02 -19.92
C ALA A 303 -23.34 7.21 -21.14
N GLU A 304 -22.39 6.66 -21.90
CA GLU A 304 -22.66 5.82 -23.09
C GLU A 304 -23.34 4.49 -22.77
N LEU A 305 -23.28 4.01 -21.52
CA LEU A 305 -24.03 2.83 -21.07
C LEU A 305 -25.41 3.21 -20.56
N LYS A 306 -25.52 4.36 -19.88
CA LYS A 306 -26.79 4.88 -19.37
C LYS A 306 -27.73 5.36 -20.47
N SER A 307 -27.20 5.73 -21.64
CA SER A 307 -28.00 6.12 -22.79
C SER A 307 -28.63 4.95 -23.55
N CYS A 308 -28.20 3.71 -23.29
CA CYS A 308 -28.78 2.51 -23.88
C CYS A 308 -30.19 2.25 -23.32
N SER A 309 -31.18 2.10 -24.22
CA SER A 309 -32.58 1.87 -23.84
C SER A 309 -32.89 0.41 -23.50
N ARG A 310 -32.15 -0.55 -24.09
CA ARG A 310 -32.35 -1.99 -23.86
C ARG A 310 -31.17 -2.59 -23.07
N PRO A 311 -31.43 -3.53 -22.14
CA PRO A 311 -30.37 -4.23 -21.41
C PRO A 311 -29.34 -4.90 -22.33
N GLU A 312 -29.78 -5.49 -23.45
CA GLU A 312 -28.91 -6.13 -24.43
C GLU A 312 -27.90 -5.16 -25.03
N ASP A 313 -28.34 -3.95 -25.39
CA ASP A 313 -27.47 -2.94 -25.99
C ASP A 313 -26.47 -2.41 -24.96
N ARG A 314 -26.91 -2.26 -23.71
CA ARG A 314 -26.03 -1.86 -22.59
C ARG A 314 -24.97 -2.92 -22.32
N LEU A 315 -25.33 -4.20 -22.38
CA LEU A 315 -24.39 -5.31 -22.20
C LEU A 315 -23.39 -5.39 -23.35
N ARG A 316 -23.82 -5.26 -24.61
CA ARG A 316 -22.88 -5.17 -25.74
C ARG A 316 -21.91 -4.02 -25.56
N ARG A 317 -22.41 -2.84 -25.17
CA ARG A 317 -21.54 -1.67 -24.94
C ARG A 317 -20.58 -1.87 -23.77
N LEU A 318 -20.98 -2.58 -22.71
CA LEU A 318 -20.07 -2.95 -21.61
C LEU A 318 -18.91 -3.81 -22.10
N TYR A 319 -19.18 -4.82 -22.93
CA TYR A 319 -18.14 -5.67 -23.53
C TYR A 319 -17.24 -4.88 -24.49
N GLU A 320 -17.79 -3.99 -25.31
CA GLU A 320 -16.98 -3.14 -26.19
C GLU A 320 -16.04 -2.22 -25.42
N VAL A 321 -16.50 -1.67 -24.28
CA VAL A 321 -15.67 -0.79 -23.44
C VAL A 321 -14.62 -1.58 -22.67
N ALA A 322 -14.96 -2.78 -22.16
CA ALA A 322 -14.05 -3.60 -21.36
C ALA A 322 -13.05 -4.41 -22.21
N TYR A 323 -13.51 -5.04 -23.29
CA TYR A 323 -12.75 -6.02 -24.07
C TYR A 323 -12.55 -5.61 -25.54
N GLN A 324 -13.12 -4.48 -25.99
CA GLN A 324 -13.02 -4.02 -27.38
C GLN A 324 -13.60 -5.00 -28.42
N ARG A 325 -14.56 -5.82 -28.01
CA ARG A 325 -15.35 -6.71 -28.88
C ARG A 325 -16.80 -6.82 -28.43
N GLU A 326 -17.65 -7.39 -29.27
CA GLU A 326 -19.00 -7.78 -28.87
C GLU A 326 -18.99 -9.09 -28.06
N PRO A 327 -19.97 -9.31 -27.16
CA PRO A 327 -20.16 -10.57 -26.49
C PRO A 327 -20.64 -11.64 -27.47
N ASP A 328 -20.17 -12.87 -27.30
CA ASP A 328 -20.71 -14.02 -28.00
C ASP A 328 -22.17 -14.30 -27.57
N PRO A 329 -22.97 -15.04 -28.38
CA PRO A 329 -24.38 -15.30 -28.05
C PRO A 329 -24.60 -15.94 -26.67
N ASP A 330 -23.72 -16.85 -26.25
CA ASP A 330 -23.79 -17.50 -24.95
C ASP A 330 -23.37 -16.56 -23.81
N GLU A 331 -22.36 -15.72 -24.02
CA GLU A 331 -21.93 -14.70 -23.06
C GLU A 331 -23.05 -13.68 -22.82
N LEU A 332 -23.68 -13.18 -23.89
CA LEU A 332 -24.80 -12.25 -23.80
C LEU A 332 -25.98 -12.86 -23.03
N LYS A 333 -26.28 -14.14 -23.28
CA LYS A 333 -27.33 -14.87 -22.56
C LYS A 333 -27.03 -15.00 -21.07
N LEU A 334 -25.79 -15.32 -20.71
CA LEU A 334 -25.35 -15.40 -19.31
C LEU A 334 -25.38 -14.04 -18.62
N ALA A 335 -24.92 -13.00 -19.32
CA ALA A 335 -24.92 -11.62 -18.84
C ALA A 335 -26.34 -11.12 -18.57
N LEU A 336 -27.28 -11.34 -19.49
CA LEU A 336 -28.70 -11.01 -19.32
C LEU A 336 -29.30 -11.70 -18.09
N ARG A 337 -29.01 -13.00 -17.93
CA ARG A 337 -29.46 -13.77 -16.76
C ARG A 337 -28.88 -13.21 -15.46
N PHE A 338 -27.61 -12.79 -15.47
CA PHE A 338 -26.93 -12.25 -14.30
C PHE A 338 -27.55 -10.92 -13.87
N VAL A 339 -27.71 -9.96 -14.78
CA VAL A 339 -28.24 -8.62 -14.43
C VAL A 339 -29.74 -8.64 -14.08
N ALA A 340 -30.48 -9.65 -14.57
CA ALA A 340 -31.89 -9.84 -14.24
C ALA A 340 -32.12 -10.61 -12.92
N ALA A 341 -31.07 -11.21 -12.33
CA ALA A 341 -31.21 -11.94 -11.08
C ALA A 341 -31.56 -10.98 -9.93
N PRO A 342 -32.53 -11.32 -9.05
CA PRO A 342 -32.85 -10.49 -7.91
C PRO A 342 -31.62 -10.36 -7.00
N PRO A 343 -31.44 -9.22 -6.30
CA PRO A 343 -30.38 -9.08 -5.32
C PRO A 343 -30.53 -10.21 -4.30
N ARG A 344 -29.53 -11.09 -4.23
CA ARG A 344 -29.43 -11.99 -3.08
C ARG A 344 -29.02 -11.11 -1.92
N GLU A 345 -29.96 -10.82 -1.02
CA GLU A 345 -29.62 -10.25 0.28
C GLU A 345 -28.56 -11.17 0.89
N PRO A 346 -27.47 -10.62 1.45
CA PRO A 346 -26.59 -11.44 2.27
C PRO A 346 -27.46 -12.16 3.28
N ASP A 347 -27.23 -13.46 3.52
CA ASP A 347 -27.81 -14.09 4.70
C ASP A 347 -27.48 -13.17 5.88
N GLU A 348 -28.49 -12.69 6.60
CA GLU A 348 -28.30 -11.86 7.78
C GLU A 348 -27.48 -12.66 8.81
N THR A 349 -26.16 -12.64 8.70
CA THR A 349 -25.33 -12.75 9.88
C THR A 349 -25.52 -11.42 10.59
N PRO A 350 -26.12 -11.39 11.79
CA PRO A 350 -26.24 -10.13 12.52
C PRO A 350 -24.83 -9.59 12.74
N ASP A 351 -24.45 -8.59 11.95
CA ASP A 351 -23.26 -7.76 12.14
C ASP A 351 -23.51 -6.85 13.35
N THR A 352 -23.81 -7.46 14.51
CA THR A 352 -23.71 -6.75 15.78
C THR A 352 -22.21 -6.60 16.04
N PRO A 353 -21.66 -5.37 16.10
CA PRO A 353 -20.26 -5.18 16.40
C PRO A 353 -19.93 -5.91 17.70
N VAL A 354 -18.92 -6.78 17.66
CA VAL A 354 -18.50 -7.56 18.83
C VAL A 354 -18.11 -6.63 19.98
N TRP A 355 -17.63 -5.41 19.68
CA TRP A 355 -17.38 -4.36 20.65
C TRP A 355 -18.19 -3.10 20.35
N GLN A 356 -18.75 -2.50 21.39
CA GLN A 356 -19.45 -1.21 21.36
C GLN A 356 -18.91 -0.30 22.47
N TYR A 357 -18.94 1.01 22.23
CA TYR A 357 -18.39 2.04 23.12
C TYR A 357 -19.50 3.02 23.46
N GLY A 358 -19.80 3.15 24.74
CA GLY A 358 -20.98 3.87 25.20
C GLY A 358 -20.84 4.40 26.61
N TYR A 359 -21.96 4.88 27.12
CA TYR A 359 -22.15 5.26 28.51
C TYR A 359 -23.47 4.70 29.03
N GLY A 360 -23.65 4.68 30.35
CA GLY A 360 -24.92 4.25 30.92
C GLY A 360 -24.96 4.20 32.43
N GLU A 361 -26.16 3.93 32.96
CA GLU A 361 -26.41 3.81 34.40
C GLU A 361 -26.21 2.37 34.85
N PHE A 362 -25.41 2.19 35.91
CA PHE A 362 -25.34 0.93 36.64
C PHE A 362 -26.32 0.95 37.82
N ASP A 363 -27.26 0.00 37.83
CA ASP A 363 -28.22 -0.18 38.92
C ASP A 363 -27.60 -1.05 40.01
N GLU A 364 -27.26 -0.42 41.14
CA GLU A 364 -26.66 -1.07 42.31
C GLU A 364 -27.58 -2.13 42.96
N ALA A 365 -28.90 -1.93 42.93
CA ALA A 365 -29.85 -2.86 43.54
C ALA A 365 -30.03 -4.11 42.66
N ALA A 366 -30.15 -3.91 41.34
CA ALA A 366 -30.27 -4.99 40.38
C ALA A 366 -28.93 -5.67 40.07
N LYS A 367 -27.80 -5.00 40.36
CA LYS A 367 -26.45 -5.38 39.96
C LYS A 367 -26.32 -5.58 38.44
N ARG A 368 -26.85 -4.62 37.67
CA ARG A 368 -26.93 -4.66 36.19
C ARG A 368 -26.69 -3.29 35.58
N VAL A 369 -26.26 -3.28 34.32
CA VAL A 369 -26.36 -2.09 33.47
C VAL A 369 -27.83 -1.90 33.09
N LYS A 370 -28.41 -0.78 33.53
CA LYS A 370 -29.83 -0.46 33.34
C LYS A 370 -30.10 0.07 31.94
N GLU A 371 -29.23 0.95 31.46
CA GLU A 371 -29.28 1.51 30.11
C GLU A 371 -27.87 1.58 29.54
N PHE A 372 -27.76 1.46 28.21
CA PHE A 372 -26.52 1.64 27.47
C PHE A 372 -26.80 2.50 26.24
N HIS A 373 -26.07 3.59 26.13
CA HIS A 373 -26.18 4.57 25.06
C HIS A 373 -24.84 4.64 24.32
N PRO A 374 -24.79 4.33 23.01
CA PRO A 374 -23.56 4.48 22.24
C PRO A 374 -23.03 5.92 22.26
N LEU A 375 -21.72 6.10 22.34
CA LEU A 375 -21.10 7.41 22.24
C LEU A 375 -21.25 7.93 20.79
N PRO A 376 -21.72 9.17 20.58
CA PRO A 376 -22.12 9.64 19.26
C PRO A 376 -20.95 10.17 18.40
N HIS A 377 -19.79 10.47 18.99
CA HIS A 377 -18.69 11.12 18.27
C HIS A 377 -17.38 10.32 18.37
N PHE A 378 -16.74 10.09 17.22
CA PHE A 378 -15.43 9.47 17.10
C PHE A 378 -14.41 10.48 16.57
N THR A 379 -13.33 10.70 17.31
CA THR A 379 -12.29 11.72 16.99
C THR A 379 -11.21 11.22 16.03
N GLY A 380 -11.28 9.95 15.62
CA GLY A 380 -10.19 9.22 14.93
C GLY A 380 -9.38 8.33 15.87
N SER A 381 -9.38 8.61 17.18
CA SER A 381 -8.65 7.83 18.20
C SER A 381 -9.44 7.52 19.47
N ALA A 382 -10.56 8.20 19.70
CA ALA A 382 -11.42 8.00 20.87
C ALA A 382 -12.90 8.22 20.53
N TRP A 383 -13.78 7.54 21.27
CA TRP A 383 -15.21 7.79 21.33
C TRP A 383 -15.52 8.73 22.50
N GLN A 384 -16.37 9.73 22.29
CA GLN A 384 -16.78 10.71 23.29
C GLN A 384 -18.16 11.33 22.94
N GLY A 385 -18.68 12.21 23.83
CA GLY A 385 -20.01 12.79 23.70
C GLY A 385 -20.23 13.79 22.55
N GLY A 386 -19.19 14.51 22.14
CA GLY A 386 -19.29 15.51 21.07
C GLY A 386 -17.91 15.92 20.57
N GLU A 387 -17.82 16.95 19.71
CA GLU A 387 -16.54 17.43 19.19
C GLU A 387 -15.59 17.98 20.27
N LYS A 388 -16.13 18.38 21.42
CA LYS A 388 -15.39 18.91 22.56
C LYS A 388 -15.60 18.01 23.78
N LEU A 389 -14.56 17.93 24.61
CA LEU A 389 -14.59 17.28 25.92
C LEU A 389 -14.31 18.35 26.99
N PRO A 390 -15.13 18.48 28.06
CA PRO A 390 -16.34 17.70 28.31
C PRO A 390 -17.48 18.07 27.35
N ASP A 391 -18.32 17.08 27.05
CA ASP A 391 -19.57 17.30 26.33
C ASP A 391 -20.61 17.98 27.25
N GLY A 392 -21.50 18.77 26.68
CA GLY A 392 -22.50 19.54 27.44
C GLY A 392 -23.61 18.70 28.07
N GLN A 393 -23.82 17.45 27.61
CA GLN A 393 -24.85 16.54 28.11
C GLN A 393 -24.26 15.38 28.91
N ILE A 394 -23.22 14.72 28.37
CA ILE A 394 -22.66 13.50 28.98
C ILE A 394 -21.27 13.71 29.59
N GLY A 395 -20.78 14.95 29.59
CA GLY A 395 -19.61 15.34 30.36
C GLY A 395 -18.30 14.74 29.87
N TRP A 396 -17.51 14.21 30.81
CA TRP A 396 -16.16 13.71 30.56
C TRP A 396 -16.10 12.28 30.02
N VAL A 397 -17.21 11.63 29.66
CA VAL A 397 -17.15 10.24 29.16
C VAL A 397 -16.31 10.17 27.89
N LEU A 398 -15.26 9.35 27.95
CA LEU A 398 -14.37 9.08 26.84
C LEU A 398 -13.91 7.62 26.90
N LEU A 399 -13.84 6.96 25.74
CA LEU A 399 -13.24 5.64 25.59
C LEU A 399 -12.28 5.64 24.40
N ASN A 400 -11.05 5.19 24.62
CA ASN A 400 -10.05 4.93 23.58
C ASN A 400 -9.65 3.46 23.59
N ALA A 401 -8.66 3.07 22.78
CA ALA A 401 -8.24 1.67 22.67
C ALA A 401 -7.74 1.08 24.00
N THR A 402 -7.14 1.87 24.90
CA THR A 402 -6.49 1.36 26.11
C THR A 402 -7.21 1.71 27.42
N GLY A 403 -8.27 2.52 27.37
CA GLY A 403 -8.99 2.98 28.56
C GLY A 403 -9.91 4.13 28.25
N GLY A 404 -9.89 5.16 29.11
CA GLY A 404 -10.80 6.29 28.95
C GLY A 404 -10.93 7.16 30.19
N HIS A 405 -12.08 7.79 30.32
CA HIS A 405 -12.49 8.61 31.46
C HIS A 405 -13.90 8.19 31.90
N PRO A 406 -14.16 7.98 33.21
CA PRO A 406 -15.33 7.27 33.74
C PRO A 406 -16.67 8.01 33.63
N GLY A 407 -16.69 9.21 33.05
CA GLY A 407 -17.84 10.12 33.10
C GLY A 407 -18.01 10.84 34.43
N ASN A 408 -19.06 11.66 34.51
CA ASN A 408 -19.25 12.64 35.59
C ASN A 408 -19.88 12.06 36.86
N ASP A 409 -20.70 11.02 36.71
CA ASP A 409 -21.50 10.43 37.76
C ASP A 409 -21.87 8.98 37.40
N PRO A 410 -22.43 8.20 38.36
CA PRO A 410 -22.80 6.80 38.11
C PRO A 410 -23.90 6.57 37.04
N GLN A 411 -24.63 7.61 36.61
CA GLN A 411 -25.61 7.50 35.52
C GLN A 411 -24.93 7.65 34.14
N HIS A 412 -23.73 8.20 34.12
CA HIS A 412 -22.91 8.41 32.93
C HIS A 412 -21.61 7.61 33.00
N ALA A 413 -21.65 6.39 33.52
CA ALA A 413 -20.46 5.54 33.58
C ALA A 413 -19.94 5.23 32.17
N ALA A 414 -18.63 5.17 31.97
CA ALA A 414 -18.04 4.73 30.71
C ALA A 414 -18.21 3.22 30.56
N ILE A 415 -18.81 2.77 29.44
CA ILE A 415 -19.10 1.35 29.21
C ILE A 415 -18.46 0.89 27.91
N ARG A 416 -17.54 -0.07 28.00
CA ARG A 416 -17.14 -0.88 26.85
C ARG A 416 -17.95 -2.17 26.88
N ARG A 417 -18.75 -2.41 25.85
CA ARG A 417 -19.65 -3.57 25.76
C ARG A 417 -19.13 -4.58 24.76
N TRP A 418 -19.00 -5.83 25.18
CA TRP A 418 -18.76 -6.96 24.29
C TRP A 418 -20.06 -7.74 24.07
N THR A 419 -20.38 -8.12 22.83
CA THR A 419 -21.55 -8.96 22.52
C THR A 419 -21.10 -10.34 22.04
N ALA A 420 -21.62 -11.39 22.67
CA ALA A 420 -21.28 -12.76 22.39
C ALA A 420 -21.72 -13.18 20.97
N PRO A 421 -20.78 -13.52 20.07
CA PRO A 421 -21.14 -13.99 18.73
C PRO A 421 -21.53 -15.48 18.71
N ARG A 422 -21.32 -16.21 19.82
CA ARG A 422 -21.56 -17.65 19.96
C ARG A 422 -21.74 -18.05 21.41
N GLU A 423 -22.28 -19.26 21.63
CA GLU A 423 -22.41 -19.87 22.95
C GLU A 423 -21.07 -20.42 23.47
N GLY A 424 -20.84 -20.34 24.78
CA GLY A 424 -19.69 -20.96 25.43
C GLY A 424 -19.37 -20.39 26.81
N LYS A 425 -18.26 -20.84 27.39
CA LYS A 425 -17.65 -20.28 28.61
C LYS A 425 -16.46 -19.40 28.27
N LEU A 426 -16.39 -18.25 28.93
CA LEU A 426 -15.36 -17.24 28.74
C LEU A 426 -14.49 -17.12 30.00
N ALA A 427 -13.18 -17.01 29.82
CA ALA A 427 -12.28 -16.42 30.81
C ALA A 427 -12.01 -14.98 30.41
N ILE A 428 -11.96 -14.06 31.38
CA ILE A 428 -11.70 -12.64 31.15
C ILE A 428 -10.47 -12.25 31.95
N ASN A 429 -9.51 -11.61 31.30
CA ASN A 429 -8.28 -11.10 31.92
C ASN A 429 -8.12 -9.61 31.63
N GLY A 430 -7.46 -8.90 32.53
CA GLY A 430 -7.19 -7.48 32.35
C GLY A 430 -6.51 -6.87 33.56
N THR A 431 -6.15 -5.60 33.44
CA THR A 431 -5.66 -4.80 34.57
C THR A 431 -6.28 -3.42 34.49
N LEU A 432 -7.02 -3.04 35.53
CA LEU A 432 -7.56 -1.70 35.69
C LEU A 432 -6.52 -0.83 36.39
N ARG A 433 -6.27 0.37 35.85
CA ARG A 433 -5.27 1.31 36.36
C ARG A 433 -5.85 2.70 36.49
N GLN A 434 -5.56 3.34 37.62
CA GLN A 434 -5.73 4.78 37.83
C GLN A 434 -4.50 5.20 38.65
N GLU A 435 -3.60 5.96 38.03
CA GLU A 435 -2.27 6.26 38.59
C GLU A 435 -2.13 7.74 38.99
N ASN A 436 -3.19 8.54 38.83
CA ASN A 436 -3.17 9.97 39.14
C ASN A 436 -3.53 10.22 40.60
N GLU A 437 -2.58 10.81 41.33
CA GLU A 437 -2.71 11.12 42.76
C GLU A 437 -3.78 12.17 43.07
N ALA A 438 -4.08 13.07 42.12
CA ALA A 438 -5.01 14.17 42.31
C ALA A 438 -6.50 13.77 42.25
N GLY A 439 -6.83 12.59 41.71
CA GLY A 439 -8.20 12.06 41.66
C GLY A 439 -8.54 11.23 42.88
N ASP A 440 -9.79 10.77 42.98
CA ASP A 440 -10.23 9.87 44.06
C ASP A 440 -10.30 8.39 43.63
N GLY A 441 -10.01 8.12 42.37
CA GLY A 441 -9.92 6.78 41.79
C GLY A 441 -11.19 6.37 41.06
N VAL A 442 -11.12 5.21 40.41
CA VAL A 442 -12.24 4.66 39.64
C VAL A 442 -12.74 3.37 40.23
N ARG A 443 -14.01 3.08 39.99
CA ARG A 443 -14.57 1.75 40.19
C ARG A 443 -14.77 1.09 38.83
N GLY A 444 -14.29 -0.14 38.68
CA GLY A 444 -14.49 -0.94 37.49
C GLY A 444 -15.33 -2.17 37.80
N ARG A 445 -16.28 -2.50 36.93
CA ARG A 445 -17.13 -3.69 37.04
C ARG A 445 -17.16 -4.45 35.72
N ILE A 446 -17.21 -5.77 35.81
CA ILE A 446 -17.57 -6.64 34.69
C ILE A 446 -18.99 -7.14 34.95
N VAL A 447 -19.90 -6.83 34.04
CA VAL A 447 -21.33 -7.12 34.17
C VAL A 447 -21.77 -7.98 32.99
N SER A 448 -22.16 -9.22 33.28
CA SER A 448 -22.84 -10.06 32.31
C SER A 448 -24.33 -9.68 32.23
N SER A 449 -24.88 -9.60 31.03
CA SER A 449 -26.34 -9.51 30.81
C SER A 449 -27.09 -10.75 31.31
N ARG A 450 -26.43 -11.90 31.41
CA ARG A 450 -27.01 -13.15 31.91
C ARG A 450 -26.97 -13.26 33.43
N VAL A 451 -25.78 -13.17 34.04
CA VAL A 451 -25.60 -13.48 35.47
C VAL A 451 -25.37 -12.26 36.39
N GLY A 452 -25.07 -11.10 35.82
CA GLY A 452 -24.94 -9.83 36.55
C GLY A 452 -23.49 -9.47 36.78
N VAL A 453 -23.20 -8.73 37.84
CA VAL A 453 -21.81 -8.43 38.22
C VAL A 453 -21.05 -9.74 38.46
N VAL A 454 -19.99 -9.95 37.69
CA VAL A 454 -19.07 -11.09 37.84
C VAL A 454 -17.72 -10.67 38.42
N GLY A 455 -17.46 -9.37 38.53
CA GLY A 455 -16.30 -8.82 39.22
C GLY A 455 -16.42 -7.31 39.41
N GLU A 456 -15.86 -6.80 40.51
CA GLU A 456 -15.84 -5.38 40.87
C GLU A 456 -14.52 -5.05 41.57
N TRP A 457 -13.90 -3.94 41.16
CA TRP A 457 -12.62 -3.47 41.67
C TRP A 457 -12.67 -1.96 41.87
N THR A 458 -11.98 -1.46 42.90
CA THR A 458 -11.78 -0.03 43.11
C THR A 458 -10.29 0.25 43.09
N VAL A 459 -9.86 1.17 42.23
CA VAL A 459 -8.45 1.49 42.01
C VAL A 459 -8.22 2.97 42.22
N HIS A 460 -7.27 3.29 43.10
CA HIS A 460 -6.78 4.63 43.34
C HIS A 460 -5.26 4.56 43.50
N GLN A 461 -4.52 5.37 42.74
CA GLN A 461 -3.04 5.41 42.78
C GLN A 461 -2.39 4.02 42.62
N GLY A 462 -2.86 3.23 41.66
CA GLY A 462 -2.37 1.87 41.47
C GLY A 462 -3.01 1.12 40.32
N LYS A 463 -2.93 -0.20 40.42
CA LYS A 463 -3.45 -1.13 39.43
C LYS A 463 -3.97 -2.39 40.11
N GLU A 464 -5.05 -2.94 39.58
CA GLU A 464 -5.65 -4.19 40.05
C GLU A 464 -5.89 -5.15 38.88
N PRO A 465 -5.46 -6.43 38.98
CA PRO A 465 -5.85 -7.47 38.03
C PRO A 465 -7.35 -7.76 38.08
N THR A 466 -8.01 -7.75 36.93
CA THR A 466 -9.47 -7.89 36.81
C THR A 466 -9.87 -9.24 36.21
N ALA A 467 -9.37 -10.34 36.78
CA ALA A 467 -9.58 -11.68 36.23
C ALA A 467 -10.94 -12.27 36.62
N VAL A 468 -11.61 -12.93 35.67
CA VAL A 468 -12.82 -13.74 35.89
C VAL A 468 -12.62 -15.09 35.21
N GLU A 469 -12.63 -16.16 35.98
CA GLU A 469 -12.22 -17.49 35.52
C GLU A 469 -13.22 -18.15 34.56
N SER A 470 -14.52 -17.92 34.75
CA SER A 470 -15.56 -18.54 33.93
C SER A 470 -16.87 -17.74 33.95
N VAL A 471 -17.34 -17.32 32.77
CA VAL A 471 -18.67 -16.73 32.55
C VAL A 471 -19.34 -17.43 31.36
N GLU A 472 -20.57 -17.92 31.57
CA GLU A 472 -21.36 -18.54 30.49
C GLU A 472 -22.09 -17.48 29.66
N VAL A 473 -22.05 -17.63 28.33
CA VAL A 473 -22.72 -16.76 27.37
C VAL A 473 -23.44 -17.55 26.28
N LYS A 474 -24.51 -16.97 25.74
CA LYS A 474 -25.21 -17.36 24.51
C LYS A 474 -25.08 -16.28 23.45
N PRO A 475 -25.32 -16.57 22.16
CA PRO A 475 -25.31 -15.55 21.12
C PRO A 475 -26.23 -14.38 21.49
N GLY A 476 -25.71 -13.15 21.44
CA GLY A 476 -26.42 -11.93 21.79
C GLY A 476 -26.30 -11.49 23.26
N ASP A 477 -25.77 -12.33 24.16
CA ASP A 477 -25.47 -11.89 25.53
C ASP A 477 -24.36 -10.83 25.53
N THR A 478 -24.48 -9.81 26.36
CA THR A 478 -23.43 -8.80 26.55
C THR A 478 -22.58 -9.05 27.80
N ILE A 479 -21.31 -8.64 27.72
CA ILE A 479 -20.38 -8.45 28.84
C ILE A 479 -19.95 -6.98 28.83
N ASP A 480 -20.33 -6.24 29.87
CA ASP A 480 -20.07 -4.81 29.99
C ASP A 480 -18.95 -4.54 30.97
N PHE A 481 -17.93 -3.83 30.50
CA PHE A 481 -16.84 -3.28 31.29
C PHE A 481 -17.20 -1.85 31.64
N VAL A 482 -17.78 -1.68 32.83
CA VAL A 482 -18.30 -0.42 33.34
C VAL A 482 -17.25 0.24 34.20
N VAL A 483 -16.95 1.50 33.94
CA VAL A 483 -16.07 2.32 34.78
C VAL A 483 -16.79 3.60 35.17
N ASP A 484 -17.05 3.76 36.46
CA ASP A 484 -17.68 4.93 37.06
C ASP A 484 -16.73 5.66 38.02
N CYS A 485 -16.96 6.97 38.15
CA CYS A 485 -16.25 7.82 39.10
C CYS A 485 -16.77 7.56 40.51
N ARG A 486 -15.99 7.90 41.54
CA ARG A 486 -16.42 7.70 42.93
C ARG A 486 -17.19 8.92 43.44
N SER A 487 -16.52 9.96 43.94
CA SER A 487 -17.18 11.17 44.42
C SER A 487 -17.24 12.29 43.38
N GLY A 488 -16.41 12.21 42.33
CA GLY A 488 -16.44 13.10 41.18
C GLY A 488 -15.48 12.63 40.07
N PRO A 489 -15.51 13.26 38.88
CA PRO A 489 -14.71 12.86 37.73
C PRO A 489 -13.25 13.37 37.72
N ASP A 490 -12.88 14.25 38.65
CA ASP A 490 -11.66 15.03 38.52
C ASP A 490 -10.40 14.14 38.58
N SER A 491 -9.58 14.22 37.53
CA SER A 491 -8.31 13.49 37.43
C SER A 491 -8.41 11.96 37.39
N ASP A 492 -9.57 11.40 37.03
CA ASP A 492 -9.84 9.95 37.07
C ASP A 492 -9.77 9.23 35.72
N SER A 493 -8.88 9.70 34.84
CA SER A 493 -8.55 8.93 33.63
C SER A 493 -8.01 7.54 34.01
N PHE A 494 -8.47 6.51 33.31
CA PHE A 494 -8.11 5.12 33.57
C PHE A 494 -7.53 4.41 32.36
N SER A 495 -6.79 3.33 32.61
CA SER A 495 -6.44 2.34 31.59
C SER A 495 -7.04 0.99 31.95
N TRP A 496 -7.84 0.44 31.03
CA TRP A 496 -8.41 -0.89 31.11
C TRP A 496 -8.75 -1.39 29.71
N ALA A 497 -8.00 -2.38 29.24
CA ALA A 497 -8.24 -3.08 27.97
C ALA A 497 -8.27 -4.59 28.25
N PRO A 498 -9.45 -5.14 28.56
CA PRO A 498 -9.60 -6.55 28.90
C PRO A 498 -9.50 -7.45 27.67
N GLU A 499 -9.07 -8.68 27.92
CA GLU A 499 -9.01 -9.78 26.97
C GLU A 499 -10.06 -10.82 27.36
N ILE A 500 -10.89 -11.23 26.40
CA ILE A 500 -11.90 -12.28 26.59
C ILE A 500 -11.46 -13.50 25.81
N GLN A 501 -11.31 -14.64 26.49
CA GLN A 501 -10.91 -15.91 25.89
C GLN A 501 -12.06 -16.92 25.97
N LEU A 502 -12.41 -17.54 24.84
CA LEU A 502 -13.33 -18.67 24.82
C LEU A 502 -12.61 -19.94 25.31
N VAL A 503 -12.96 -20.41 26.51
CA VAL A 503 -12.31 -21.57 27.15
C VAL A 503 -13.07 -22.88 26.94
N GLN A 504 -14.37 -22.84 26.64
CA GLN A 504 -15.16 -24.03 26.30
C GLN A 504 -16.33 -23.68 25.35
N PRO A 505 -16.33 -24.13 24.08
CA PRO A 505 -17.48 -24.01 23.19
C PRO A 505 -18.53 -25.10 23.45
N TYR A 506 -19.83 -24.78 23.33
CA TYR A 506 -20.91 -25.78 23.34
C TYR A 506 -21.50 -25.97 21.92
N PRO A 507 -21.83 -27.20 21.47
CA PRO A 507 -21.62 -28.50 22.09
C PRO A 507 -20.33 -29.21 21.60
N ASP A 508 -19.35 -29.33 22.50
CA ASP A 508 -18.31 -30.37 22.69
C ASP A 508 -17.56 -31.05 21.52
N ASN A 509 -17.69 -30.68 20.24
CA ASN A 509 -17.03 -31.46 19.17
C ASN A 509 -16.49 -30.69 17.94
N SER A 510 -16.22 -29.39 18.05
CA SER A 510 -15.33 -28.71 17.11
C SER A 510 -13.98 -28.50 17.78
N GLU A 511 -12.88 -28.86 17.14
CA GLU A 511 -11.52 -28.43 17.53
C GLU A 511 -11.60 -26.98 18.00
N ALA A 512 -11.37 -26.76 19.30
CA ALA A 512 -11.51 -25.44 19.91
C ALA A 512 -10.40 -24.56 19.32
N LEU A 513 -10.71 -23.82 18.26
CA LEU A 513 -9.94 -22.64 17.91
C LEU A 513 -10.08 -21.72 19.12
N GLU A 514 -9.06 -21.70 19.99
CA GLU A 514 -8.93 -20.71 21.06
C GLU A 514 -9.16 -19.34 20.42
N LYS A 515 -10.29 -18.73 20.78
CA LYS A 515 -10.68 -17.44 20.23
C LYS A 515 -10.55 -16.42 21.33
N THR A 516 -9.65 -15.49 21.10
CA THR A 516 -9.41 -14.34 21.95
C THR A 516 -10.03 -13.10 21.31
N TRP A 517 -10.71 -12.30 22.11
CA TRP A 517 -11.14 -10.94 21.78
C TRP A 517 -10.42 -9.96 22.70
N ASP A 518 -9.44 -9.26 22.15
CA ASP A 518 -8.73 -8.19 22.83
C ASP A 518 -9.47 -6.86 22.62
N ALA A 519 -9.73 -6.12 23.70
CA ALA A 519 -10.46 -4.86 23.65
C ALA A 519 -9.68 -3.70 23.00
N LYS A 520 -8.35 -3.74 23.04
CA LYS A 520 -7.48 -2.72 22.42
C LYS A 520 -7.40 -2.95 20.92
N ASP A 521 -7.16 -4.18 20.48
CA ASP A 521 -7.09 -4.54 19.07
C ASP A 521 -8.48 -4.52 18.41
N GLY A 522 -9.54 -4.78 19.20
CA GLY A 522 -10.93 -4.64 18.79
C GLY A 522 -11.47 -3.21 18.73
N PHE A 523 -10.68 -2.21 19.15
CA PHE A 523 -11.08 -0.80 19.15
C PHE A 523 -11.17 -0.22 17.74
N SER A 524 -12.36 0.26 17.36
CA SER A 524 -12.59 0.86 16.05
C SER A 524 -13.61 2.00 16.11
N GLY A 525 -13.49 2.94 15.16
CA GLY A 525 -14.52 3.94 14.87
C GLY A 525 -15.76 3.34 14.17
N PRO A 526 -16.68 4.20 13.69
CA PRO A 526 -17.84 3.76 12.91
C PRO A 526 -17.38 2.91 11.72
N ARG A 527 -17.91 1.70 11.60
CA ARG A 527 -17.73 0.90 10.38
C ARG A 527 -18.76 1.39 9.37
N GLU A 528 -18.34 2.19 8.40
CA GLU A 528 -19.17 2.39 7.20
C GLU A 528 -19.29 1.04 6.50
N THR A 529 -20.47 0.42 6.55
CA THR A 529 -20.76 -0.74 5.71
C THR A 529 -20.98 -0.20 4.29
N PRO A 530 -20.10 -0.48 3.33
CA PRO A 530 -20.30 0.03 1.98
C PRO A 530 -21.63 -0.50 1.44
N LYS A 531 -22.43 0.37 0.83
CA LYS A 531 -23.64 -0.09 0.13
C LYS A 531 -23.24 -1.20 -0.85
N PRO A 532 -23.91 -2.36 -0.83
CA PRO A 532 -23.64 -3.43 -1.78
C PRO A 532 -23.76 -2.92 -3.22
N LEU A 533 -22.93 -3.44 -4.10
CA LEU A 533 -23.02 -3.16 -5.54
C LEU A 533 -24.39 -3.59 -6.09
N ASP A 534 -24.97 -2.79 -6.99
CA ASP A 534 -26.15 -3.18 -7.74
C ASP A 534 -25.83 -4.27 -8.79
N ALA A 535 -26.85 -4.81 -9.48
CA ALA A 535 -26.64 -5.89 -10.45
C ALA A 535 -25.72 -5.49 -11.63
N TRP A 536 -25.77 -4.23 -12.06
CA TRP A 536 -24.94 -3.72 -13.16
C TRP A 536 -23.52 -3.44 -12.69
N GLU A 537 -23.35 -2.89 -11.48
CA GLU A 537 -22.05 -2.68 -10.85
C GLU A 537 -21.35 -4.01 -10.54
N LYS A 538 -22.09 -5.02 -10.07
CA LYS A 538 -21.57 -6.39 -9.90
C LYS A 538 -21.13 -6.99 -11.23
N PHE A 539 -21.93 -6.84 -12.28
CA PHE A 539 -21.57 -7.38 -13.58
C PHE A 539 -20.35 -6.66 -14.18
N ALA A 540 -20.29 -5.34 -14.04
CA ALA A 540 -19.10 -4.54 -14.38
C ALA A 540 -17.88 -5.05 -13.62
N GLN A 541 -17.99 -5.32 -12.31
CA GLN A 541 -16.92 -5.92 -11.53
C GLN A 541 -16.50 -7.28 -12.09
N VAL A 542 -17.44 -8.17 -12.43
CA VAL A 542 -17.13 -9.48 -13.04
C VAL A 542 -16.27 -9.32 -14.30
N LEU A 543 -16.60 -8.36 -15.18
CA LEU A 543 -15.80 -8.09 -16.38
C LEU A 543 -14.39 -7.61 -16.01
N LEU A 544 -14.27 -6.71 -15.02
CA LEU A 544 -12.99 -6.20 -14.54
C LEU A 544 -12.10 -7.26 -13.88
N LEU A 545 -12.68 -8.35 -13.37
CA LEU A 545 -12.00 -9.46 -12.72
C LEU A 545 -11.65 -10.61 -13.66
N SER A 546 -12.08 -10.54 -14.92
CA SER A 546 -11.89 -11.62 -15.89
C SER A 546 -10.44 -11.75 -16.35
N ASN A 547 -10.07 -12.97 -16.77
CA ASN A 547 -8.78 -13.19 -17.43
C ASN A 547 -8.66 -12.38 -18.72
N GLU A 548 -9.76 -12.12 -19.41
CA GLU A 548 -9.73 -11.36 -20.67
C GLU A 548 -9.31 -9.90 -20.46
N LEU A 549 -9.64 -9.29 -19.31
CA LEU A 549 -9.08 -7.96 -18.99
C LEU A 549 -7.65 -8.05 -18.44
N MET A 550 -7.34 -9.11 -17.68
CA MET A 550 -6.08 -9.21 -16.94
C MET A 550 -4.91 -9.75 -17.77
N PHE A 551 -5.14 -10.22 -18.99
CA PHE A 551 -4.14 -10.80 -19.87
C PHE A 551 -4.18 -10.14 -21.24
N VAL A 552 -3.01 -10.00 -21.86
CA VAL A 552 -2.85 -9.62 -23.27
C VAL A 552 -2.63 -10.89 -24.08
N ASP A 553 -3.38 -11.06 -25.15
CA ASP A 553 -3.34 -12.19 -26.07
C ASP A 553 -2.86 -11.84 -27.49
#